data_AF-A0A5C8V551-F1
#
_entry.id   AF-A0A5C8V551-F1
#
_cell.length_a   1.000
_cell.length_b   1.000
_cell.length_c   1.000
_cell.angle_alpha   90.00
_cell.angle_beta   90.00
_cell.angle_gamma   90.00
#
_symmetry.space_group_name_H-M   'P 1'
#
loop_
_entity.id
_entity.type
_entity.pdbx_description
1 polymer ?
#
loop_
_entity_poly.entity_id
_entity_poly.type
_entity_poly.pdbx_seq_one_letter_code
_entity_poly.pdbx_strand_id
1 'polypeptide(L)'
;MKPIHLFLFFLTFFFGSCSSDSAETNTPPTSSEKPMESKEPETSEDDVWNVNRSNQYALNVVFFNPTDYTVNEGLLNEVGNMMVYVQQWFELQMELNGYGKKTFGLVTNQQGKARIHLVQGRLASTSYQGHNEILNEINQYFAANPNAKQGTHTFVLGFRDSGVPFYGINKIAFANTDDFKLVPTGKSIGDFQLMNCDRLGGIMHELGHGLNLPHCAHKGSDLPKVSLMSFGNHTYQNDGSERVFLTASSSAILNVCEAFNTKDNIPYYATDVGAEFLGYTVEKDETNNSLMVQGTVTSPAVLNHIYVGHDGFPAGGGDNYDDVTFTTVLDPTGNINEYNFNLRIPYSDLFNEYKDETKNDMQLTFNVIAKNGNRQKIGGYAYTIDLTTKIPNDDVIASYIPFVLRDRSNWTISTNTTSPNPDRVATTMLDSDLSSYWHSDYPYSIADSGPHEITIDMADSMTFSGVYLFSDRAGTNYRPKNVVIQTSNDGISFTTVKEMSLSNGLTEAKINLDNSVSSQYLRILISQVYIPSGTEENLILNEIDIISE
;
A
#
# COMPACT_ATOMS: atom_id res chain seq x y z
N MET A 1 38.44 -27.75 -58.13
CA MET A 1 37.59 -28.43 -59.13
C MET A 1 36.42 -27.51 -59.48
N LYS A 2 35.86 -27.60 -60.71
CA LYS A 2 34.60 -26.98 -61.20
C LYS A 2 33.96 -27.98 -62.18
N PRO A 3 32.61 -28.07 -62.28
CA PRO A 3 31.75 -27.20 -63.12
C PRO A 3 30.63 -26.53 -62.29
N ILE A 4 29.76 -25.59 -62.72
CA ILE A 4 29.29 -25.05 -64.03
C ILE A 4 28.08 -25.79 -64.68
N HIS A 5 26.87 -25.26 -64.47
CA HIS A 5 25.69 -25.13 -65.38
C HIS A 5 24.55 -24.43 -64.58
N LEU A 6 23.65 -23.55 -65.07
CA LEU A 6 23.39 -22.87 -66.36
C LEU A 6 22.51 -23.58 -67.44
N PHE A 7 21.18 -23.49 -67.28
CA PHE A 7 20.09 -23.33 -68.30
C PHE A 7 18.73 -23.22 -67.54
N LEU A 8 17.67 -22.42 -67.80
CA LEU A 8 17.34 -21.24 -68.65
C LEU A 8 16.16 -21.47 -69.66
N PHE A 9 15.15 -20.55 -69.63
CA PHE A 9 13.98 -20.32 -70.53
C PHE A 9 12.73 -21.25 -70.54
N PHE A 10 11.56 -20.64 -70.25
CA PHE A 10 10.34 -20.44 -71.10
C PHE A 10 9.25 -19.78 -70.20
N LEU A 11 8.52 -18.67 -70.45
CA LEU A 11 8.18 -17.77 -71.58
C LEU A 11 6.85 -18.02 -72.33
N THR A 12 5.77 -17.30 -71.94
CA THR A 12 4.67 -16.66 -72.74
C THR A 12 3.75 -15.89 -71.74
N PHE A 13 3.33 -14.62 -71.90
CA PHE A 13 2.50 -13.92 -72.91
C PHE A 13 0.99 -14.30 -72.88
N PHE A 14 -0.01 -13.40 -73.05
CA PHE A 14 -0.03 -11.94 -73.38
C PHE A 14 -1.39 -11.26 -72.99
N PHE A 15 -1.38 -9.91 -72.89
CA PHE A 15 -2.41 -8.89 -73.26
C PHE A 15 -2.98 -8.02 -72.09
N GLY A 16 -3.22 -6.70 -72.23
CA GLY A 16 -2.75 -5.72 -73.25
C GLY A 16 -3.73 -4.57 -73.61
N SER A 17 -3.36 -3.29 -73.33
CA SER A 17 -3.81 -2.00 -73.95
C SER A 17 -3.06 -0.83 -73.24
N CYS A 18 -2.25 0.07 -73.84
CA CYS A 18 -2.43 1.09 -74.91
C CYS A 18 -3.21 2.35 -74.45
N SER A 19 -2.81 3.61 -74.72
CA SER A 19 -1.73 4.26 -75.54
C SER A 19 -1.15 5.50 -74.79
N SER A 20 0.09 6.01 -74.96
CA SER A 20 0.83 6.57 -76.14
C SER A 20 0.25 7.92 -76.64
N ASP A 21 0.99 8.99 -76.98
CA ASP A 21 2.46 9.31 -77.12
C ASP A 21 2.75 10.76 -76.58
N SER A 22 3.83 11.56 -76.82
CA SER A 22 4.96 11.53 -77.78
C SER A 22 6.19 12.43 -77.42
N ALA A 23 7.40 11.92 -77.71
CA ALA A 23 8.60 12.58 -78.28
C ALA A 23 9.27 13.88 -77.71
N GLU A 24 10.41 13.67 -77.04
CA GLU A 24 11.77 14.28 -77.18
C GLU A 24 12.04 15.71 -77.73
N THR A 25 12.97 16.42 -77.06
CA THR A 25 14.29 16.82 -77.65
C THR A 25 15.29 17.27 -76.56
N ASN A 26 16.61 17.19 -76.82
CA ASN A 26 17.69 17.45 -75.86
C ASN A 26 18.56 18.68 -76.22
N THR A 27 18.72 19.62 -75.29
CA THR A 27 19.80 20.65 -75.30
C THR A 27 20.09 21.19 -73.89
N PRO A 28 21.34 21.11 -73.38
CA PRO A 28 21.78 21.78 -72.16
C PRO A 28 22.78 22.93 -72.45
N PRO A 29 23.16 23.75 -71.44
CA PRO A 29 22.30 24.55 -70.58
C PRO A 29 22.67 26.04 -70.69
N THR A 30 21.94 26.95 -70.04
CA THR A 30 22.44 28.32 -69.77
C THR A 30 21.92 28.82 -68.44
N SER A 31 22.80 29.42 -67.64
CA SER A 31 22.51 29.84 -66.27
C SER A 31 21.86 31.22 -66.20
N SER A 32 20.87 31.35 -65.32
CA SER A 32 20.53 32.61 -64.67
C SER A 32 19.92 32.30 -63.31
N GLU A 33 20.74 32.31 -62.27
CA GLU A 33 20.26 32.22 -60.90
C GLU A 33 19.44 33.48 -60.58
N LYS A 34 18.21 33.27 -60.08
CA LYS A 34 17.45 34.32 -59.42
C LYS A 34 17.77 34.22 -57.91
N PRO A 35 17.98 35.31 -57.18
CA PRO A 35 18.34 35.24 -55.77
C PRO A 35 17.29 34.45 -54.98
N MET A 36 17.75 33.52 -54.13
CA MET A 36 16.87 32.79 -53.23
C MET A 36 16.36 33.76 -52.17
N GLU A 37 15.04 33.95 -52.12
CA GLU A 37 14.39 34.83 -51.15
C GLU A 37 14.67 34.32 -49.73
N SER A 38 15.19 35.19 -48.87
CA SER A 38 15.58 34.81 -47.52
C SER A 38 14.33 34.52 -46.70
N LYS A 39 14.07 33.24 -46.41
CA LYS A 39 13.19 32.87 -45.31
C LYS A 39 13.67 33.59 -44.05
N GLU A 40 12.80 34.40 -43.45
CA GLU A 40 12.99 34.88 -42.09
C GLU A 40 13.09 33.66 -41.16
N PRO A 41 13.87 33.74 -40.06
CA PRO A 41 13.92 32.66 -39.09
C PRO A 41 12.53 32.48 -38.48
N GLU A 42 12.01 31.25 -38.51
CA GLU A 42 10.76 30.89 -37.83
C GLU A 42 10.96 31.17 -36.33
N THR A 43 10.31 32.22 -35.83
CA THR A 43 10.35 32.59 -34.41
C THR A 43 9.72 31.46 -33.62
N SER A 44 10.49 30.81 -32.75
CA SER A 44 9.98 29.78 -31.85
C SER A 44 8.86 30.38 -31.00
N GLU A 45 7.63 29.91 -31.18
CA GLU A 45 6.54 30.20 -30.26
C GLU A 45 6.91 29.66 -28.87
N ASP A 46 6.65 30.45 -27.82
CA ASP A 46 6.94 30.03 -26.45
C ASP A 46 6.13 28.76 -26.08
N ASP A 47 6.75 27.84 -25.35
CA ASP A 47 6.07 26.64 -24.86
C ASP A 47 4.89 27.01 -23.94
N VAL A 48 3.66 26.63 -24.32
CA VAL A 48 2.43 26.82 -23.55
C VAL A 48 2.11 25.53 -22.80
N TRP A 49 2.43 25.54 -21.51
CA TRP A 49 2.42 24.38 -20.64
C TRP A 49 1.06 24.11 -20.00
N ASN A 50 0.49 22.92 -20.20
CA ASN A 50 -0.82 22.51 -19.66
C ASN A 50 -0.75 21.07 -19.11
N VAL A 51 -1.70 20.67 -18.26
CA VAL A 51 -1.83 19.26 -17.85
C VAL A 51 -2.34 18.43 -19.04
N ASN A 52 -1.64 17.35 -19.40
CA ASN A 52 -1.89 16.55 -20.60
C ASN A 52 -3.08 15.57 -20.51
N ARG A 53 -3.87 15.70 -19.44
CA ARG A 53 -5.16 15.04 -19.22
C ARG A 53 -6.12 16.10 -18.66
N SER A 54 -7.31 16.21 -19.26
CA SER A 54 -8.23 17.33 -19.00
C SER A 54 -8.73 17.34 -17.54
N ASN A 55 -8.70 18.52 -16.92
CA ASN A 55 -9.05 18.75 -15.50
C ASN A 55 -8.30 17.86 -14.48
N GLN A 56 -7.16 17.26 -14.83
CA GLN A 56 -6.44 16.36 -13.92
C GLN A 56 -5.51 17.11 -12.94
N TYR A 57 -5.24 16.50 -11.78
CA TYR A 57 -4.00 16.78 -11.03
C TYR A 57 -2.79 16.24 -11.83
N ALA A 58 -1.59 16.77 -11.55
CA ALA A 58 -0.38 16.29 -12.20
C ALA A 58 0.77 16.07 -11.22
N LEU A 59 1.60 15.07 -11.53
CA LEU A 59 2.86 14.78 -10.87
C LEU A 59 3.84 15.94 -11.12
N ASN A 60 4.42 16.51 -10.06
CA ASN A 60 5.46 17.52 -10.19
C ASN A 60 6.80 16.80 -10.46
N VAL A 61 7.35 16.89 -11.68
CA VAL A 61 8.65 16.27 -12.00
C VAL A 61 9.77 17.29 -11.80
N VAL A 62 10.67 17.01 -10.87
CA VAL A 62 11.83 17.83 -10.52
C VAL A 62 13.10 17.16 -11.03
N PHE A 63 14.03 17.94 -11.59
CA PHE A 63 15.43 17.54 -11.71
C PHE A 63 16.25 18.39 -10.75
N PHE A 64 16.90 17.78 -9.78
CA PHE A 64 17.72 18.45 -8.79
C PHE A 64 19.19 18.49 -9.24
N ASN A 65 19.78 19.68 -9.31
CA ASN A 65 21.14 19.89 -9.80
C ASN A 65 22.03 20.55 -8.74
N PRO A 66 22.92 19.80 -8.07
CA PRO A 66 24.01 20.34 -7.26
C PRO A 66 24.93 21.31 -8.02
N THR A 67 25.65 22.18 -7.30
CA THR A 67 26.50 23.23 -7.89
C THR A 67 27.69 22.72 -8.72
N ASP A 68 28.08 21.47 -8.53
CA ASP A 68 29.18 20.76 -9.20
C ASP A 68 28.74 19.94 -10.42
N TYR A 69 27.44 19.88 -10.72
CA TYR A 69 26.89 19.24 -11.92
C TYR A 69 26.39 20.26 -12.94
N THR A 70 26.52 19.90 -14.23
CA THR A 70 26.07 20.75 -15.36
C THR A 70 24.92 20.08 -16.10
N VAL A 71 23.72 20.66 -15.98
CA VAL A 71 22.53 20.29 -16.76
C VAL A 71 22.46 21.12 -18.04
N ASN A 72 22.10 20.47 -19.14
CA ASN A 72 21.77 21.10 -20.43
C ASN A 72 20.35 20.70 -20.87
N GLU A 73 19.80 21.37 -21.88
CA GLU A 73 18.42 21.10 -22.33
C GLU A 73 18.25 19.69 -22.92
N GLY A 74 19.27 19.13 -23.57
CA GLY A 74 19.22 17.76 -24.13
C GLY A 74 18.91 16.71 -23.06
N LEU A 75 19.57 16.82 -21.90
CA LEU A 75 19.29 15.96 -20.74
C LEU A 75 17.85 16.16 -20.22
N LEU A 76 17.37 17.40 -20.11
CA LEU A 76 15.99 17.66 -19.68
C LEU A 76 14.96 17.13 -20.69
N ASN A 77 15.30 17.10 -21.98
CA ASN A 77 14.48 16.48 -23.02
C ASN A 77 14.48 14.94 -22.87
N GLU A 78 15.62 14.31 -22.57
CA GLU A 78 15.72 12.87 -22.31
C GLU A 78 14.92 12.46 -21.06
N VAL A 79 15.04 13.22 -19.95
CA VAL A 79 14.21 13.06 -18.74
C VAL A 79 12.71 13.25 -19.07
N GLY A 80 12.35 14.26 -19.87
CA GLY A 80 10.98 14.49 -20.32
C GLY A 80 10.40 13.33 -21.13
N ASN A 81 11.19 12.79 -22.06
CA ASN A 81 10.81 11.62 -22.88
C ASN A 81 10.65 10.36 -22.02
N MET A 82 11.55 10.15 -21.04
CA MET A 82 11.43 9.07 -20.05
C MET A 82 10.10 9.18 -19.28
N MET A 83 9.74 10.37 -18.80
CA MET A 83 8.50 10.55 -18.03
C MET A 83 7.23 10.34 -18.87
N VAL A 84 7.21 10.73 -20.14
CA VAL A 84 6.09 10.43 -21.06
C VAL A 84 5.98 8.91 -21.30
N TYR A 85 7.09 8.22 -21.51
CA TYR A 85 7.10 6.75 -21.64
C TYR A 85 6.57 6.05 -20.38
N VAL A 86 7.03 6.47 -19.19
CA VAL A 86 6.56 5.90 -17.92
C VAL A 86 5.07 6.18 -17.70
N GLN A 87 4.59 7.38 -18.05
CA GLN A 87 3.15 7.71 -18.01
C GLN A 87 2.32 6.74 -18.87
N GLN A 88 2.80 6.42 -20.08
CA GLN A 88 2.15 5.49 -20.99
C GLN A 88 2.23 4.03 -20.51
N TRP A 89 3.34 3.61 -19.91
CA TRP A 89 3.44 2.27 -19.32
C TRP A 89 2.44 2.11 -18.15
N PHE A 90 2.34 3.09 -17.26
CA PHE A 90 1.32 3.08 -16.19
C PHE A 90 -0.11 3.12 -16.75
N GLU A 91 -0.37 3.85 -17.85
CA GLU A 91 -1.68 3.85 -18.53
C GLU A 91 -2.06 2.46 -19.07
N LEU A 92 -1.11 1.77 -19.71
CA LEU A 92 -1.30 0.41 -20.21
C LEU A 92 -1.56 -0.58 -19.07
N GLN A 93 -0.84 -0.49 -17.95
CA GLN A 93 -1.05 -1.37 -16.80
C GLN A 93 -2.43 -1.16 -16.16
N MET A 94 -2.92 0.08 -16.12
CA MET A 94 -4.28 0.39 -15.64
C MET A 94 -5.36 -0.11 -16.60
N GLU A 95 -5.14 -0.01 -17.91
CA GLU A 95 -6.04 -0.56 -18.93
C GLU A 95 -6.12 -2.10 -18.85
N LEU A 96 -4.97 -2.76 -18.71
CA LEU A 96 -4.88 -4.22 -18.52
C LEU A 96 -5.53 -4.71 -17.21
N ASN A 97 -5.56 -3.88 -16.17
CA ASN A 97 -6.28 -4.15 -14.92
C ASN A 97 -7.74 -3.66 -14.92
N GLY A 98 -8.29 -3.28 -16.08
CA GLY A 98 -9.72 -2.95 -16.24
C GLY A 98 -10.14 -1.53 -15.87
N TYR A 99 -9.21 -0.65 -15.49
CA TYR A 99 -9.49 0.76 -15.16
C TYR A 99 -9.53 1.68 -16.41
N GLY A 100 -9.35 1.12 -17.60
CA GLY A 100 -9.19 1.86 -18.84
C GLY A 100 -7.90 2.70 -18.87
N LYS A 101 -7.82 3.65 -19.80
CA LYS A 101 -6.65 4.53 -20.01
C LYS A 101 -6.54 5.62 -18.96
N LYS A 102 -6.34 5.21 -17.71
CA LYS A 102 -6.14 6.06 -16.53
C LYS A 102 -4.67 6.04 -16.13
N THR A 103 -4.06 7.21 -15.97
CA THR A 103 -2.63 7.35 -15.62
C THR A 103 -2.42 8.63 -14.82
N PHE A 104 -1.25 8.81 -14.20
CA PHE A 104 -0.93 10.08 -13.53
C PHE A 104 -0.85 11.22 -14.54
N GLY A 105 -1.30 12.42 -14.17
CA GLY A 105 -1.19 13.60 -15.05
C GLY A 105 0.25 14.09 -15.13
N LEU A 106 0.65 14.61 -16.29
CA LEU A 106 1.89 15.37 -16.48
C LEU A 106 1.57 16.75 -17.04
N VAL A 107 2.40 17.74 -16.71
CA VAL A 107 2.40 19.02 -17.43
C VAL A 107 3.25 18.86 -18.68
N THR A 108 2.71 19.16 -19.87
CA THR A 108 3.43 19.12 -21.15
C THR A 108 3.27 20.43 -21.94
N ASN A 109 4.17 20.68 -22.88
CA ASN A 109 3.96 21.69 -23.93
C ASN A 109 3.00 21.17 -25.02
N GLN A 110 2.77 21.99 -26.05
CA GLN A 110 1.94 21.67 -27.23
C GLN A 110 2.47 20.48 -28.05
N GLN A 111 3.77 20.16 -27.92
CA GLN A 111 4.46 19.07 -28.63
C GLN A 111 4.47 17.75 -27.84
N GLY A 112 3.94 17.75 -26.60
CA GLY A 112 3.92 16.59 -25.72
C GLY A 112 5.18 16.39 -24.85
N LYS A 113 6.19 17.26 -24.96
CA LYS A 113 7.37 17.28 -24.08
C LYS A 113 6.94 17.57 -22.65
N ALA A 114 7.32 16.72 -21.69
CA ALA A 114 6.98 16.91 -20.28
C ALA A 114 7.80 18.04 -19.63
N ARG A 115 7.17 18.79 -18.71
CA ARG A 115 7.82 19.86 -17.95
C ARG A 115 8.70 19.27 -16.87
N ILE A 116 9.98 19.63 -16.90
CA ILE A 116 10.94 19.31 -15.84
C ILE A 116 11.26 20.58 -15.06
N HIS A 117 11.00 20.55 -13.75
CA HIS A 117 11.37 21.63 -12.83
C HIS A 117 12.85 21.47 -12.46
N LEU A 118 13.74 22.17 -13.16
CA LEU A 118 15.15 22.24 -12.80
C LEU A 118 15.33 23.06 -11.52
N VAL A 119 15.63 22.39 -10.41
CA VAL A 119 15.92 23.01 -9.12
C VAL A 119 17.42 23.03 -8.93
N GLN A 120 17.99 24.24 -8.90
CA GLN A 120 19.42 24.46 -8.66
C GLN A 120 19.69 24.39 -7.16
N GLY A 121 20.49 23.41 -6.75
CA GLY A 121 20.94 23.26 -5.37
C GLY A 121 21.99 24.30 -5.00
N ARG A 122 22.06 24.69 -3.72
CA ARG A 122 23.03 25.70 -3.24
C ARG A 122 24.39 25.14 -2.85
N LEU A 123 24.49 23.82 -2.69
CA LEU A 123 25.69 23.09 -2.29
C LEU A 123 26.14 22.12 -3.39
N ALA A 124 27.39 21.67 -3.28
CA ALA A 124 27.93 20.57 -4.07
C ALA A 124 27.36 19.22 -3.61
N SER A 125 27.31 18.25 -4.53
CA SER A 125 26.72 16.91 -4.37
C SER A 125 27.04 16.22 -3.04
N THR A 126 28.33 16.20 -2.69
CA THR A 126 28.89 15.63 -1.45
C THR A 126 28.30 16.20 -0.16
N SER A 127 27.60 17.34 -0.21
CA SER A 127 26.95 17.98 0.95
C SER A 127 25.51 17.51 1.20
N TYR A 128 24.84 16.87 0.22
CA TYR A 128 23.49 16.33 0.42
C TYR A 128 23.58 14.90 0.95
N GLN A 129 23.34 14.74 2.25
CA GLN A 129 23.47 13.46 2.97
C GLN A 129 22.08 12.85 3.28
N GLY A 130 21.10 13.09 2.41
CA GLY A 130 19.73 12.63 2.56
C GLY A 130 18.73 13.45 1.74
N HIS A 131 17.44 13.19 1.93
CA HIS A 131 16.37 13.92 1.24
C HIS A 131 16.01 15.27 1.88
N ASN A 132 16.39 15.53 3.14
CA ASN A 132 15.87 16.69 3.90
C ASN A 132 16.32 18.03 3.31
N GLU A 133 17.61 18.14 3.02
CA GLU A 133 18.25 19.32 2.42
C GLU A 133 17.65 19.58 1.03
N ILE A 134 17.53 18.53 0.22
CA ILE A 134 16.96 18.56 -1.14
C ILE A 134 15.50 19.01 -1.10
N LEU A 135 14.68 18.44 -0.19
CA LEU A 135 13.28 18.84 -0.03
C LEU A 135 13.13 20.27 0.48
N ASN A 136 14.03 20.76 1.33
CA ASN A 136 14.01 22.16 1.76
C ASN A 136 14.16 23.11 0.56
N GLU A 137 15.07 22.83 -0.36
CA GLU A 137 15.29 23.67 -1.55
C GLU A 137 14.19 23.50 -2.61
N ILE A 138 13.64 22.30 -2.79
CA ILE A 138 12.47 22.04 -3.66
C ILE A 138 11.21 22.74 -3.11
N ASN A 139 10.99 22.72 -1.79
CA ASN A 139 9.88 23.42 -1.16
C ASN A 139 10.04 24.95 -1.29
N GLN A 140 11.26 25.48 -1.17
CA GLN A 140 11.54 26.89 -1.44
C GLN A 140 11.30 27.26 -2.92
N TYR A 141 11.66 26.39 -3.87
CA TYR A 141 11.35 26.57 -5.28
C TYR A 141 9.85 26.66 -5.53
N PHE A 142 9.04 25.73 -5.00
CA PHE A 142 7.58 25.77 -5.17
C PHE A 142 6.90 26.89 -4.38
N ALA A 143 7.46 27.32 -3.24
CA ALA A 143 6.97 28.50 -2.52
C ALA A 143 7.20 29.81 -3.32
N ALA A 144 8.31 29.91 -4.05
CA ALA A 144 8.57 31.01 -4.98
C ALA A 144 7.77 30.90 -6.30
N ASN A 145 7.36 29.68 -6.67
CA ASN A 145 6.66 29.38 -7.93
C ASN A 145 5.34 28.62 -7.67
N PRO A 146 4.35 29.17 -6.92
CA PRO A 146 3.19 28.41 -6.47
C PRO A 146 2.35 27.83 -7.63
N ASN A 147 2.21 28.57 -8.73
CA ASN A 147 1.48 28.12 -9.93
C ASN A 147 2.16 26.97 -10.69
N ALA A 148 3.44 26.68 -10.37
CA ALA A 148 4.17 25.57 -10.96
C ALA A 148 3.74 24.22 -10.39
N LYS A 149 3.22 24.18 -9.14
CA LYS A 149 2.78 22.94 -8.48
C LYS A 149 1.36 22.58 -8.93
N GLN A 150 1.16 21.35 -9.43
CA GLN A 150 -0.11 20.91 -10.05
C GLN A 150 -0.76 19.68 -9.38
N GLY A 151 -0.15 19.20 -8.30
CA GLY A 151 -0.65 18.13 -7.43
C GLY A 151 0.19 18.03 -6.16
N THR A 152 -0.19 17.16 -5.23
CA THR A 152 0.56 16.87 -3.99
C THR A 152 1.83 16.06 -4.28
N HIS A 153 1.79 15.17 -5.28
CA HIS A 153 2.87 14.23 -5.61
C HIS A 153 4.07 14.87 -6.32
N THR A 154 5.29 14.49 -5.94
CA THR A 154 6.53 14.99 -6.56
C THR A 154 7.49 13.83 -6.87
N PHE A 155 8.05 13.79 -8.08
CA PHE A 155 9.16 12.89 -8.41
C PHE A 155 10.43 13.70 -8.57
N VAL A 156 11.47 13.37 -7.79
CA VAL A 156 12.77 14.04 -7.80
C VAL A 156 13.79 13.15 -8.49
N LEU A 157 14.35 13.66 -9.57
CA LEU A 157 15.37 13.00 -10.39
C LEU A 157 16.71 13.74 -10.27
N GLY A 158 17.80 13.03 -10.48
CA GLY A 158 19.15 13.59 -10.57
C GLY A 158 20.16 12.58 -11.12
N PHE A 159 21.40 13.02 -11.26
CA PHE A 159 22.49 12.11 -11.64
C PHE A 159 22.81 11.11 -10.52
N ARG A 160 23.38 9.95 -10.87
CA ARG A 160 24.09 9.12 -9.90
C ARG A 160 25.16 9.97 -9.19
N ASP A 161 25.36 9.70 -7.90
CA ASP A 161 26.28 10.40 -7.00
C ASP A 161 26.01 11.91 -6.78
N SER A 162 24.90 12.47 -7.29
CA SER A 162 24.46 13.86 -7.02
C SER A 162 23.96 14.11 -5.59
N GLY A 163 23.88 13.08 -4.75
CA GLY A 163 23.24 13.11 -3.43
C GLY A 163 21.71 12.94 -3.46
N VAL A 164 21.07 12.97 -4.64
CA VAL A 164 19.65 12.58 -4.79
C VAL A 164 19.49 11.11 -4.41
N PRO A 165 18.62 10.75 -3.44
CA PRO A 165 18.44 9.36 -3.00
C PRO A 165 17.79 8.44 -4.04
N PHE A 166 17.54 7.18 -3.64
CA PHE A 166 16.80 6.19 -4.41
C PHE A 166 15.82 5.46 -3.48
N TYR A 167 14.65 6.06 -3.27
CA TYR A 167 13.52 5.50 -2.52
C TYR A 167 12.27 6.37 -2.70
N GLY A 168 11.08 5.78 -2.50
CA GLY A 168 9.87 6.54 -2.20
C GLY A 168 9.68 6.86 -0.71
N ILE A 169 9.06 8.01 -0.42
CA ILE A 169 8.64 8.39 0.94
C ILE A 169 7.38 9.29 0.89
N ASN A 170 6.32 8.91 1.62
CA ASN A 170 5.03 9.59 1.63
C ASN A 170 4.41 9.72 0.22
N LYS A 171 4.36 10.95 -0.33
CA LYS A 171 3.87 11.27 -1.69
C LYS A 171 5.01 11.75 -2.60
N ILE A 172 6.25 11.40 -2.26
CA ILE A 172 7.47 11.84 -2.95
C ILE A 172 8.28 10.60 -3.35
N ALA A 173 8.86 10.64 -4.55
CA ALA A 173 9.83 9.66 -5.02
C ALA A 173 11.18 10.33 -5.27
N PHE A 174 12.27 9.60 -5.00
CA PHE A 174 13.63 9.99 -5.39
C PHE A 174 14.22 8.87 -6.24
N ALA A 175 14.79 9.21 -7.39
CA ALA A 175 15.60 8.28 -8.17
C ALA A 175 16.78 8.99 -8.84
N ASN A 176 17.84 8.23 -9.12
CA ASN A 176 19.06 8.73 -9.75
C ASN A 176 19.67 7.69 -10.69
N THR A 177 20.29 8.15 -11.78
CA THR A 177 20.82 7.33 -12.87
C THR A 177 21.95 8.06 -13.58
N ASP A 178 22.80 7.33 -14.32
CA ASP A 178 23.83 7.95 -15.17
C ASP A 178 23.27 8.44 -16.50
N ASP A 179 22.22 7.77 -17.01
CA ASP A 179 21.67 8.00 -18.34
C ASP A 179 20.14 7.81 -18.38
N PHE A 180 19.44 8.89 -18.75
CA PHE A 180 17.98 8.95 -18.91
C PHE A 180 17.52 8.59 -20.34
N LYS A 181 18.46 8.35 -21.26
CA LYS A 181 18.17 8.14 -22.67
C LYS A 181 17.51 6.79 -22.92
N LEU A 182 16.25 6.84 -23.33
CA LEU A 182 15.50 5.66 -23.73
C LEU A 182 16.06 5.01 -25.00
N VAL A 183 16.28 3.70 -24.95
CA VAL A 183 16.55 2.82 -26.09
C VAL A 183 15.50 1.71 -26.17
N PRO A 184 15.08 1.27 -27.37
CA PRO A 184 14.16 0.14 -27.51
C PRO A 184 14.77 -1.17 -27.02
N THR A 185 14.00 -1.96 -26.26
CA THR A 185 14.37 -3.33 -25.86
C THR A 185 14.21 -4.35 -26.99
N GLY A 186 13.49 -3.99 -28.07
CA GLY A 186 13.04 -4.92 -29.10
C GLY A 186 11.80 -5.75 -28.72
N LYS A 187 11.25 -5.55 -27.52
CA LYS A 187 10.04 -6.22 -27.01
C LYS A 187 8.84 -5.27 -26.96
N SER A 188 7.63 -5.82 -26.83
CA SER A 188 6.38 -5.06 -26.73
C SER A 188 5.35 -5.77 -25.84
N ILE A 189 4.39 -5.01 -25.30
CA ILE A 189 3.14 -5.53 -24.70
C ILE A 189 1.99 -5.07 -25.61
N GLY A 190 1.46 -5.97 -26.43
CA GLY A 190 0.62 -5.59 -27.56
C GLY A 190 1.39 -4.68 -28.52
N ASP A 191 0.78 -3.57 -28.92
CA ASP A 191 1.41 -2.56 -29.79
C ASP A 191 2.39 -1.61 -29.03
N PHE A 192 2.45 -1.68 -27.70
CA PHE A 192 3.32 -0.80 -26.90
C PHE A 192 4.76 -1.33 -26.86
N GLN A 193 5.65 -0.68 -27.61
CA GLN A 193 7.09 -0.98 -27.59
C GLN A 193 7.71 -0.63 -26.23
N LEU A 194 8.44 -1.59 -25.66
CA LEU A 194 9.12 -1.43 -24.38
C LEU A 194 10.49 -0.77 -24.56
N MET A 195 10.73 0.29 -23.80
CA MET A 195 11.99 1.05 -23.76
C MET A 195 12.76 0.77 -22.46
N ASN A 196 14.06 1.04 -22.46
CA ASN A 196 14.93 0.97 -21.28
C ASN A 196 15.94 2.13 -21.25
N CYS A 197 16.46 2.48 -20.07
CA CYS A 197 17.63 3.34 -19.85
C CYS A 197 18.41 2.81 -18.63
N ASP A 198 19.40 3.53 -18.10
CA ASP A 198 20.02 3.09 -16.84
C ASP A 198 18.99 3.22 -15.69
N ARG A 199 18.85 2.13 -14.92
CA ARG A 199 17.93 1.95 -13.77
C ARG A 199 16.43 2.17 -14.02
N LEU A 200 15.92 2.18 -15.26
CA LEU A 200 14.50 2.48 -15.55
C LEU A 200 13.51 1.64 -14.73
N GLY A 201 13.80 0.35 -14.53
CA GLY A 201 12.97 -0.54 -13.70
C GLY A 201 12.85 -0.07 -12.25
N GLY A 202 13.93 0.44 -11.67
CA GLY A 202 13.92 1.04 -10.33
C GLY A 202 13.27 2.43 -10.32
N ILE A 203 13.54 3.27 -11.34
CA ILE A 203 12.91 4.60 -11.49
C ILE A 203 11.38 4.48 -11.46
N MET A 204 10.80 3.47 -12.11
CA MET A 204 9.36 3.21 -12.08
C MET A 204 8.86 2.65 -10.74
N HIS A 205 9.67 1.86 -10.04
CA HIS A 205 9.36 1.31 -8.71
C HIS A 205 9.31 2.43 -7.65
N GLU A 206 10.31 3.31 -7.61
CA GLU A 206 10.32 4.45 -6.67
C GLU A 206 9.19 5.43 -6.96
N LEU A 207 8.89 5.69 -8.25
CA LEU A 207 7.71 6.45 -8.64
C LEU A 207 6.41 5.76 -8.16
N GLY A 208 6.32 4.43 -8.24
CA GLY A 208 5.22 3.65 -7.67
C GLY A 208 5.01 3.95 -6.19
N HIS A 209 6.07 3.92 -5.38
CA HIS A 209 6.02 4.33 -3.97
C HIS A 209 5.59 5.79 -3.79
N GLY A 210 6.14 6.72 -4.59
CA GLY A 210 5.73 8.13 -4.59
C GLY A 210 4.26 8.35 -4.97
N LEU A 211 3.64 7.40 -5.67
CA LEU A 211 2.21 7.32 -6.02
C LEU A 211 1.39 6.49 -5.00
N ASN A 212 1.91 6.35 -3.78
CA ASN A 212 1.39 5.62 -2.62
C ASN A 212 1.50 4.07 -2.65
N LEU A 213 2.09 3.43 -3.67
CA LEU A 213 2.15 1.95 -3.70
C LEU A 213 3.04 1.39 -2.58
N PRO A 214 2.61 0.35 -1.83
CA PRO A 214 3.51 -0.45 -1.01
C PRO A 214 4.30 -1.41 -1.91
N HIS A 215 5.27 -2.15 -1.35
CA HIS A 215 5.65 -3.40 -2.01
C HIS A 215 4.45 -4.35 -2.04
N CYS A 216 4.33 -5.14 -3.11
CA CYS A 216 3.43 -6.29 -3.16
C CYS A 216 3.89 -7.25 -4.26
N ALA A 217 3.77 -8.54 -3.97
CA ALA A 217 4.11 -9.63 -4.86
C ALA A 217 2.96 -9.97 -5.81
N HIS A 218 3.34 -10.70 -6.84
CA HIS A 218 2.44 -11.36 -7.79
C HIS A 218 2.04 -12.74 -7.25
N LYS A 219 0.99 -13.32 -7.80
CA LYS A 219 0.46 -14.64 -7.41
C LYS A 219 1.14 -15.78 -8.15
N GLY A 220 0.97 -17.00 -7.64
CA GLY A 220 1.27 -18.22 -8.39
C GLY A 220 0.61 -18.26 -9.78
N SER A 221 -0.64 -17.78 -9.91
CA SER A 221 -1.36 -17.64 -11.18
C SER A 221 -0.72 -16.68 -12.20
N ASP A 222 0.11 -15.74 -11.74
CA ASP A 222 0.65 -14.67 -12.59
C ASP A 222 1.97 -15.05 -13.28
N LEU A 223 2.61 -16.14 -12.83
CA LEU A 223 3.92 -16.59 -13.31
C LEU A 223 3.91 -16.87 -14.84
N PRO A 224 4.99 -16.52 -15.57
CA PRO A 224 6.28 -16.01 -15.10
C PRO A 224 6.36 -14.47 -15.03
N LYS A 225 5.22 -13.76 -14.88
CA LYS A 225 5.22 -12.30 -14.68
C LYS A 225 5.65 -11.94 -13.27
N VAL A 226 6.21 -10.74 -13.10
CA VAL A 226 6.72 -10.22 -11.82
C VAL A 226 6.13 -8.83 -11.56
N SER A 227 5.52 -8.65 -10.38
CA SER A 227 5.04 -7.34 -9.92
C SER A 227 6.15 -6.30 -9.93
N LEU A 228 5.92 -5.12 -10.51
CA LEU A 228 6.85 -3.98 -10.45
C LEU A 228 7.21 -3.65 -9.00
N MET A 229 6.23 -3.72 -8.08
CA MET A 229 6.38 -3.43 -6.65
C MET A 229 6.93 -4.62 -5.85
N SER A 230 7.60 -5.55 -6.52
CA SER A 230 8.42 -6.62 -5.96
C SER A 230 9.73 -6.64 -6.78
N PHE A 231 10.30 -7.80 -7.10
CA PHE A 231 11.51 -7.94 -7.93
C PHE A 231 11.34 -7.49 -9.41
N GLY A 232 10.22 -6.88 -9.76
CA GLY A 232 9.93 -6.35 -11.10
C GLY A 232 10.87 -5.20 -11.49
N ASN A 233 11.38 -4.44 -10.52
CA ASN A 233 12.42 -3.42 -10.74
C ASN A 233 13.68 -4.00 -11.41
N HIS A 234 14.23 -5.09 -10.87
CA HIS A 234 15.39 -5.80 -11.42
C HIS A 234 15.03 -6.60 -12.66
N THR A 235 13.83 -7.22 -12.68
CA THR A 235 13.34 -7.99 -13.84
C THR A 235 13.20 -7.10 -15.08
N TYR A 236 12.75 -5.85 -14.91
CA TYR A 236 12.64 -4.91 -16.02
C TYR A 236 14.02 -4.53 -16.58
N GLN A 237 14.99 -4.26 -15.70
CA GLN A 237 16.34 -3.87 -16.09
C GLN A 237 17.10 -4.99 -16.80
N ASN A 238 16.94 -6.23 -16.31
CA ASN A 238 17.71 -7.41 -16.72
C ASN A 238 17.00 -8.21 -17.82
N ASP A 239 16.62 -7.55 -18.91
CA ASP A 239 16.00 -8.13 -20.11
C ASP A 239 14.74 -8.99 -19.84
N GLY A 240 13.87 -8.51 -18.94
CA GLY A 240 12.57 -9.13 -18.61
C GLY A 240 11.40 -8.15 -18.55
N SER A 241 11.53 -6.97 -19.18
CA SER A 241 10.54 -5.88 -19.16
C SER A 241 9.13 -6.28 -19.61
N GLU A 242 9.00 -7.27 -20.50
CA GLU A 242 7.74 -7.84 -20.98
C GLU A 242 6.99 -8.67 -19.93
N ARG A 243 7.70 -9.09 -18.88
CA ARG A 243 7.15 -9.85 -17.76
C ARG A 243 6.74 -8.97 -16.59
N VAL A 244 7.01 -7.67 -16.62
CA VAL A 244 6.76 -6.76 -15.49
C VAL A 244 5.39 -6.10 -15.61
N PHE A 245 4.63 -6.07 -14.51
CA PHE A 245 3.25 -5.59 -14.49
C PHE A 245 2.87 -4.95 -13.14
N LEU A 246 1.71 -4.29 -13.07
CA LEU A 246 1.09 -3.87 -11.82
C LEU A 246 0.00 -4.87 -11.40
N THR A 247 0.00 -5.25 -10.12
CA THR A 247 -1.03 -6.10 -9.52
C THR A 247 -2.39 -5.38 -9.45
N ALA A 248 -3.48 -6.14 -9.42
CA ALA A 248 -4.83 -5.58 -9.28
C ALA A 248 -4.96 -4.68 -8.03
N SER A 249 -4.31 -5.07 -6.92
CA SER A 249 -4.23 -4.27 -5.69
C SER A 249 -3.47 -2.95 -5.91
N SER A 250 -2.36 -2.97 -6.64
CA SER A 250 -1.65 -1.74 -7.03
C SER A 250 -2.54 -0.84 -7.89
N SER A 251 -3.21 -1.39 -8.90
CA SER A 251 -4.12 -0.63 -9.75
C SER A 251 -5.34 -0.07 -8.99
N ALA A 252 -5.87 -0.79 -8.00
CA ALA A 252 -6.91 -0.28 -7.11
C ALA A 252 -6.44 0.93 -6.27
N ILE A 253 -5.17 0.94 -5.84
CA ILE A 253 -4.56 2.09 -5.14
C ILE A 253 -4.36 3.27 -6.10
N LEU A 254 -3.81 3.03 -7.30
CA LEU A 254 -3.63 4.08 -8.30
C LEU A 254 -4.96 4.67 -8.77
N ASN A 255 -6.03 3.87 -8.83
CA ASN A 255 -7.37 4.35 -9.17
C ASN A 255 -7.87 5.47 -8.25
N VAL A 256 -7.47 5.49 -6.97
CA VAL A 256 -7.83 6.54 -6.00
C VAL A 256 -6.68 7.52 -5.71
N CYS A 257 -5.54 7.40 -6.38
CA CYS A 257 -4.41 8.32 -6.20
C CYS A 257 -4.75 9.70 -6.81
N GLU A 258 -4.51 10.79 -6.08
CA GLU A 258 -4.78 12.17 -6.50
C GLU A 258 -4.25 12.43 -7.93
N ALA A 259 -2.99 12.07 -8.20
CA ALA A 259 -2.34 12.30 -9.48
C ALA A 259 -3.04 11.61 -10.67
N PHE A 260 -3.82 10.54 -10.44
CA PHE A 260 -4.55 9.76 -11.45
C PHE A 260 -5.99 10.26 -11.66
N ASN A 261 -6.44 11.27 -10.91
CA ASN A 261 -7.84 11.68 -10.86
C ASN A 261 -8.04 13.15 -11.24
N THR A 262 -9.28 13.46 -11.63
CA THR A 262 -9.73 14.82 -11.91
C THR A 262 -9.79 15.67 -10.66
N LYS A 263 -9.70 16.99 -10.83
CA LYS A 263 -10.01 18.01 -9.82
C LYS A 263 -11.55 18.05 -9.66
N ASP A 264 -12.07 17.08 -8.91
CA ASP A 264 -13.49 16.71 -8.80
C ASP A 264 -14.11 17.04 -7.42
N ASN A 265 -13.43 17.90 -6.66
CA ASN A 265 -13.75 18.31 -5.29
C ASN A 265 -13.59 17.22 -4.22
N ILE A 266 -13.03 16.04 -4.53
CA ILE A 266 -12.58 15.11 -3.49
C ILE A 266 -11.38 15.75 -2.74
N PRO A 267 -11.43 15.91 -1.40
CA PRO A 267 -10.32 16.45 -0.63
C PRO A 267 -9.27 15.34 -0.40
N TYR A 268 -8.47 15.08 -1.42
CA TYR A 268 -7.45 14.03 -1.41
C TYR A 268 -6.53 14.12 -0.20
N TYR A 269 -6.33 12.98 0.46
CA TYR A 269 -5.51 12.76 1.65
C TYR A 269 -5.87 13.58 2.91
N ALA A 270 -6.93 14.40 2.88
CA ALA A 270 -7.23 15.39 3.92
C ALA A 270 -7.91 14.83 5.19
N THR A 271 -8.44 13.60 5.13
CA THR A 271 -9.10 12.93 6.25
C THR A 271 -8.61 11.50 6.38
N ASP A 272 -8.46 11.02 7.62
CA ASP A 272 -8.23 9.61 7.90
C ASP A 272 -9.39 8.74 7.39
N VAL A 273 -9.13 7.45 7.24
CA VAL A 273 -10.13 6.50 6.72
C VAL A 273 -11.14 6.13 7.81
N GLY A 274 -10.69 5.89 9.04
CA GLY A 274 -11.55 5.57 10.19
C GLY A 274 -12.34 4.27 10.01
N ALA A 275 -11.80 3.31 9.26
CA ALA A 275 -12.48 2.07 8.95
C ALA A 275 -12.32 1.03 10.05
N GLU A 276 -13.39 0.30 10.32
CA GLU A 276 -13.48 -0.72 11.37
C GLU A 276 -14.28 -1.92 10.85
N PHE A 277 -14.04 -3.11 11.42
CA PHE A 277 -14.86 -4.29 11.12
C PHE A 277 -16.16 -4.25 11.93
N LEU A 278 -17.30 -4.48 11.27
CA LEU A 278 -18.52 -4.96 11.94
C LEU A 278 -18.51 -6.50 12.06
N GLY A 279 -17.71 -7.18 11.23
CA GLY A 279 -17.33 -8.57 11.40
C GLY A 279 -16.61 -9.15 10.18
N TYR A 280 -15.92 -10.28 10.35
CA TYR A 280 -15.36 -11.06 9.24
C TYR A 280 -15.29 -12.56 9.57
N THR A 281 -15.21 -13.39 8.52
CA THR A 281 -14.74 -14.78 8.62
C THR A 281 -13.65 -15.07 7.59
N VAL A 282 -12.72 -15.94 7.97
CA VAL A 282 -11.71 -16.57 7.12
C VAL A 282 -11.85 -18.07 7.30
N GLU A 283 -12.24 -18.76 6.24
CA GLU A 283 -12.62 -20.17 6.25
C GLU A 283 -11.90 -20.95 5.15
N LYS A 284 -11.65 -22.25 5.36
CA LYS A 284 -11.03 -23.14 4.37
C LYS A 284 -12.12 -23.79 3.50
N ASP A 285 -12.17 -23.42 2.22
CA ASP A 285 -13.01 -24.09 1.21
C ASP A 285 -12.20 -25.21 0.55
N GLU A 286 -12.31 -26.40 1.12
CA GLU A 286 -11.65 -27.63 0.65
C GLU A 286 -12.14 -28.07 -0.73
N THR A 287 -13.37 -27.71 -1.13
CA THR A 287 -13.93 -28.08 -2.44
C THR A 287 -13.21 -27.33 -3.56
N ASN A 288 -12.76 -26.11 -3.31
CA ASN A 288 -12.13 -25.23 -4.28
C ASN A 288 -10.63 -25.01 -4.04
N ASN A 289 -10.04 -25.63 -3.01
CA ASN A 289 -8.65 -25.46 -2.57
C ASN A 289 -8.29 -23.97 -2.38
N SER A 290 -9.08 -23.27 -1.57
CA SER A 290 -8.96 -21.82 -1.37
C SER A 290 -9.43 -21.39 0.01
N LEU A 291 -8.90 -20.27 0.52
CA LEU A 291 -9.56 -19.55 1.61
C LEU A 291 -10.77 -18.79 1.05
N MET A 292 -11.84 -18.74 1.83
CA MET A 292 -12.94 -17.80 1.69
C MET A 292 -12.80 -16.73 2.76
N VAL A 293 -12.77 -15.47 2.35
CA VAL A 293 -12.49 -14.31 3.20
C VAL A 293 -13.57 -13.27 2.97
N GLN A 294 -14.45 -13.09 3.94
CA GLN A 294 -15.69 -12.31 3.79
C GLN A 294 -15.99 -11.50 5.05
N GLY A 295 -16.76 -10.43 4.93
CA GLY A 295 -17.15 -9.63 6.08
C GLY A 295 -17.80 -8.30 5.75
N THR A 296 -17.98 -7.49 6.79
CA THR A 296 -18.61 -6.17 6.76
C THR A 296 -17.71 -5.17 7.47
N VAL A 297 -17.51 -4.00 6.86
CA VAL A 297 -16.75 -2.87 7.40
C VAL A 297 -17.61 -1.62 7.46
N THR A 298 -17.38 -0.78 8.47
CA THR A 298 -17.89 0.59 8.55
C THR A 298 -16.75 1.58 8.34
N SER A 299 -17.03 2.78 7.81
CA SER A 299 -16.01 3.83 7.60
C SER A 299 -16.65 5.21 7.35
N PRO A 300 -16.24 6.28 8.07
CA PRO A 300 -16.66 7.65 7.77
C PRO A 300 -16.11 8.17 6.43
N ALA A 301 -15.03 7.58 5.91
CA ALA A 301 -14.55 7.83 4.55
C ALA A 301 -15.27 6.92 3.54
N VAL A 302 -15.52 7.43 2.32
CA VAL A 302 -16.11 6.61 1.24
C VAL A 302 -15.08 5.61 0.73
N LEU A 303 -15.32 4.33 0.96
CA LEU A 303 -14.41 3.26 0.54
C LEU A 303 -14.55 2.92 -0.95
N ASN A 304 -13.54 2.23 -1.50
CA ASN A 304 -13.53 1.75 -2.88
C ASN A 304 -13.19 0.27 -3.02
N HIS A 305 -12.15 -0.19 -2.32
CA HIS A 305 -11.66 -1.57 -2.36
C HIS A 305 -11.17 -2.00 -0.97
N ILE A 306 -11.15 -3.31 -0.74
CA ILE A 306 -10.34 -3.95 0.30
C ILE A 306 -9.34 -4.89 -0.38
N TYR A 307 -8.12 -4.98 0.15
CA TYR A 307 -7.20 -6.05 -0.18
C TYR A 307 -6.71 -6.80 1.06
N VAL A 308 -6.57 -8.11 0.89
CA VAL A 308 -5.98 -9.02 1.85
C VAL A 308 -4.55 -9.30 1.39
N GLY A 309 -3.57 -9.05 2.27
CA GLY A 309 -2.15 -9.36 2.06
C GLY A 309 -1.74 -10.64 2.77
N HIS A 310 -0.74 -11.33 2.23
CA HIS A 310 -0.17 -12.58 2.70
C HIS A 310 1.35 -12.49 2.62
N ASP A 311 1.96 -11.92 3.66
CA ASP A 311 3.39 -11.64 3.78
C ASP A 311 4.09 -12.75 4.55
N GLY A 312 5.24 -13.26 4.09
CA GLY A 312 5.95 -14.36 4.76
C GLY A 312 7.01 -13.82 5.73
N PHE A 313 7.11 -14.36 6.95
CA PHE A 313 7.99 -13.77 7.96
C PHE A 313 9.49 -13.79 7.56
N PRO A 314 10.30 -12.78 7.95
CA PRO A 314 9.93 -11.56 8.68
C PRO A 314 9.04 -10.63 7.84
N ALA A 315 7.90 -10.24 8.41
CA ALA A 315 6.83 -9.54 7.69
C ALA A 315 6.79 -8.05 8.05
N GLY A 316 6.49 -7.20 7.06
CA GLY A 316 6.56 -5.74 7.17
C GLY A 316 7.98 -5.18 7.18
N GLY A 317 8.21 -4.06 7.87
CA GLY A 317 9.54 -3.45 8.08
C GLY A 317 10.24 -2.83 6.84
N GLY A 318 9.81 -3.20 5.63
CA GLY A 318 10.48 -2.92 4.36
C GLY A 318 10.76 -4.21 3.56
N ASP A 319 10.76 -5.37 4.22
CA ASP A 319 11.07 -6.68 3.65
C ASP A 319 9.87 -7.37 2.96
N ASN A 320 8.70 -6.71 2.92
CA ASN A 320 7.42 -7.25 2.40
C ASN A 320 7.36 -7.39 0.86
N TYR A 321 8.49 -7.69 0.22
CA TYR A 321 8.62 -7.94 -1.22
C TYR A 321 7.85 -9.18 -1.69
N ASP A 322 7.52 -10.11 -0.77
CA ASP A 322 6.71 -11.31 -1.02
C ASP A 322 5.25 -11.25 -0.51
N ASP A 323 4.74 -10.07 -0.11
CA ASP A 323 3.32 -9.88 0.26
C ASP A 323 2.39 -10.12 -0.94
N VAL A 324 1.79 -11.30 -1.04
CA VAL A 324 0.86 -11.66 -2.12
C VAL A 324 -0.53 -11.11 -1.79
N THR A 325 -1.04 -10.21 -2.64
CA THR A 325 -2.28 -9.48 -2.36
C THR A 325 -3.47 -9.88 -3.23
N PHE A 326 -4.65 -9.92 -2.63
CA PHE A 326 -5.93 -10.22 -3.27
C PHE A 326 -6.91 -9.08 -2.97
N THR A 327 -7.48 -8.44 -3.99
CA THR A 327 -8.34 -7.26 -3.85
C THR A 327 -9.74 -7.49 -4.41
N THR A 328 -10.74 -6.86 -3.80
CA THR A 328 -12.12 -6.80 -4.29
C THR A 328 -12.75 -5.44 -4.03
N VAL A 329 -13.80 -5.11 -4.79
CA VAL A 329 -14.62 -3.91 -4.57
C VAL A 329 -15.40 -4.06 -3.26
N LEU A 330 -15.60 -2.95 -2.56
CA LEU A 330 -16.46 -2.90 -1.37
C LEU A 330 -17.89 -2.53 -1.76
N ASP A 331 -18.82 -3.46 -1.55
CA ASP A 331 -20.23 -3.34 -1.94
C ASP A 331 -21.05 -2.67 -0.82
N PRO A 332 -21.65 -1.48 -1.02
CA PRO A 332 -22.46 -0.82 0.00
C PRO A 332 -23.68 -1.64 0.39
N THR A 333 -23.92 -1.82 1.70
CA THR A 333 -25.00 -2.73 2.18
C THR A 333 -26.40 -2.12 2.10
N GLY A 334 -26.47 -0.78 1.98
CA GLY A 334 -27.69 0.02 2.10
C GLY A 334 -27.77 0.79 3.42
N ASN A 335 -27.03 0.38 4.45
CA ASN A 335 -26.76 1.20 5.62
C ASN A 335 -25.77 2.33 5.28
N ILE A 336 -25.81 3.41 6.04
CA ILE A 336 -24.84 4.51 5.87
C ILE A 336 -23.44 4.05 6.31
N ASN A 337 -22.42 4.42 5.54
CA ASN A 337 -21.00 4.14 5.82
C ASN A 337 -20.59 2.65 5.87
N GLU A 338 -21.49 1.72 5.53
CA GLU A 338 -21.31 0.28 5.68
C GLU A 338 -21.13 -0.44 4.34
N TYR A 339 -20.17 -1.36 4.28
CA TYR A 339 -19.79 -2.09 3.06
C TYR A 339 -19.50 -3.56 3.35
N ASN A 340 -19.94 -4.46 2.47
CA ASN A 340 -19.57 -5.88 2.47
C ASN A 340 -18.39 -6.14 1.52
N PHE A 341 -17.66 -7.22 1.78
CA PHE A 341 -16.69 -7.81 0.87
C PHE A 341 -16.73 -9.33 0.89
N ASN A 342 -16.32 -9.93 -0.22
CA ASN A 342 -16.09 -11.36 -0.36
C ASN A 342 -14.89 -11.60 -1.29
N LEU A 343 -13.94 -12.42 -0.86
CA LEU A 343 -12.72 -12.81 -1.55
C LEU A 343 -12.53 -14.32 -1.50
N ARG A 344 -12.24 -14.91 -2.66
CA ARG A 344 -11.72 -16.28 -2.78
C ARG A 344 -10.23 -16.22 -3.07
N ILE A 345 -9.43 -16.91 -2.26
CA ILE A 345 -7.96 -16.88 -2.30
C ILE A 345 -7.46 -18.32 -2.52
N PRO A 346 -7.18 -18.73 -3.78
CA PRO A 346 -6.65 -20.06 -4.07
C PRO A 346 -5.35 -20.34 -3.32
N TYR A 347 -5.20 -21.53 -2.75
CA TYR A 347 -3.97 -21.90 -2.03
C TYR A 347 -2.75 -21.81 -2.97
N SER A 348 -2.91 -22.21 -4.23
CA SER A 348 -1.88 -22.11 -5.28
C SER A 348 -1.34 -20.69 -5.48
N ASP A 349 -2.19 -19.67 -5.33
CA ASP A 349 -1.83 -18.29 -5.64
C ASP A 349 -0.91 -17.69 -4.57
N LEU A 350 -0.91 -18.25 -3.35
CA LEU A 350 -0.02 -17.85 -2.25
C LEU A 350 1.45 -18.20 -2.54
N PHE A 351 1.73 -19.11 -3.48
CA PHE A 351 3.08 -19.59 -3.80
C PHE A 351 3.49 -19.14 -5.19
N ASN A 352 4.36 -18.13 -5.25
CA ASN A 352 4.80 -17.46 -6.48
C ASN A 352 6.27 -17.75 -6.84
N GLU A 353 6.85 -18.84 -6.34
CA GLU A 353 8.29 -19.18 -6.48
C GLU A 353 9.28 -18.20 -5.81
N TYR A 354 8.84 -17.02 -5.35
CA TYR A 354 9.65 -16.05 -4.60
C TYR A 354 9.49 -16.13 -3.07
N LYS A 355 8.44 -16.81 -2.57
CA LYS A 355 8.45 -17.33 -1.20
C LYS A 355 9.35 -18.57 -1.15
N ASP A 356 10.38 -18.51 -0.31
CA ASP A 356 11.34 -19.60 -0.13
C ASP A 356 10.73 -20.84 0.56
N GLU A 357 11.46 -21.96 0.49
CA GLU A 357 11.06 -23.24 1.11
C GLU A 357 11.26 -23.26 2.65
N THR A 358 11.33 -22.10 3.31
CA THR A 358 11.43 -21.96 4.77
C THR A 358 10.42 -20.98 5.38
N LYS A 359 9.75 -20.13 4.58
CA LYS A 359 8.65 -19.25 5.01
C LYS A 359 7.34 -20.02 5.27
N ASN A 360 7.33 -20.88 6.29
CA ASN A 360 6.11 -21.54 6.78
C ASN A 360 5.23 -20.60 7.63
N ASP A 361 5.81 -19.56 8.22
CA ASP A 361 5.12 -18.57 9.05
C ASP A 361 4.66 -17.39 8.18
N MET A 362 3.38 -17.01 8.30
CA MET A 362 2.72 -16.02 7.44
C MET A 362 1.96 -14.96 8.24
N GLN A 363 1.92 -13.72 7.75
CA GLN A 363 1.05 -12.66 8.25
C GLN A 363 -0.07 -12.38 7.24
N LEU A 364 -1.32 -12.61 7.65
CA LEU A 364 -2.51 -12.13 6.95
C LEU A 364 -2.77 -10.67 7.36
N THR A 365 -3.06 -9.79 6.40
CA THR A 365 -3.42 -8.38 6.71
C THR A 365 -4.65 -7.92 5.94
N PHE A 366 -5.53 -7.15 6.58
CA PHE A 366 -6.71 -6.56 5.95
C PHE A 366 -6.49 -5.05 5.75
N ASN A 367 -6.59 -4.58 4.51
CA ASN A 367 -6.26 -3.20 4.15
C ASN A 367 -7.36 -2.58 3.28
N VAL A 368 -7.98 -1.50 3.73
CA VAL A 368 -8.98 -0.77 2.94
C VAL A 368 -8.35 0.39 2.15
N ILE A 369 -8.98 0.70 1.02
CA ILE A 369 -8.62 1.77 0.09
C ILE A 369 -9.81 2.75 0.01
N ALA A 370 -9.60 4.00 0.42
CA ALA A 370 -10.62 5.05 0.39
C ALA A 370 -10.55 5.90 -0.87
N LYS A 371 -11.67 6.48 -1.31
CA LYS A 371 -11.75 7.33 -2.53
C LYS A 371 -10.97 8.64 -2.43
N ASN A 372 -10.62 9.08 -1.21
CA ASN A 372 -9.72 10.20 -0.98
C ASN A 372 -8.23 9.82 -1.10
N GLY A 373 -7.91 8.60 -1.52
CA GLY A 373 -6.55 8.12 -1.75
C GLY A 373 -5.81 7.60 -0.52
N ASN A 374 -6.37 7.75 0.69
CA ASN A 374 -5.78 7.17 1.89
C ASN A 374 -6.07 5.65 1.99
N ARG A 375 -5.21 4.94 2.73
CA ARG A 375 -5.35 3.53 3.10
C ARG A 375 -5.32 3.37 4.61
N GLN A 376 -5.90 2.27 5.10
CA GLN A 376 -5.77 1.85 6.49
C GLN A 376 -5.67 0.32 6.57
N LYS A 377 -4.70 -0.19 7.35
CA LYS A 377 -4.71 -1.57 7.82
C LYS A 377 -5.70 -1.67 8.97
N ILE A 378 -6.78 -2.43 8.80
CA ILE A 378 -7.88 -2.55 9.77
C ILE A 378 -7.84 -3.86 10.57
N GLY A 379 -6.89 -4.73 10.27
CA GLY A 379 -6.67 -5.96 11.02
C GLY A 379 -5.58 -6.85 10.41
N GLY A 380 -5.35 -7.98 11.04
CA GLY A 380 -4.41 -9.01 10.59
C GLY A 380 -3.94 -9.88 11.74
N TYR A 381 -3.45 -11.07 11.41
CA TYR A 381 -2.96 -12.06 12.36
C TYR A 381 -1.90 -12.95 11.71
N ALA A 382 -1.14 -13.69 12.52
CA ALA A 382 -0.21 -14.70 12.03
C ALA A 382 -0.90 -16.06 11.90
N TYR A 383 -0.53 -16.82 10.86
CA TYR A 383 -0.97 -18.19 10.61
C TYR A 383 0.19 -18.98 9.98
N THR A 384 0.05 -20.30 9.82
CA THR A 384 1.11 -21.15 9.26
C THR A 384 0.67 -21.92 8.02
N ILE A 385 1.67 -22.37 7.25
CA ILE A 385 1.50 -23.12 6.01
C ILE A 385 2.28 -24.44 6.11
N ASP A 386 1.67 -25.55 5.69
CA ASP A 386 2.45 -26.74 5.34
C ASP A 386 3.10 -26.53 3.97
N LEU A 387 4.43 -26.37 3.99
CA LEU A 387 5.27 -26.20 2.81
C LEU A 387 5.27 -27.43 1.88
N THR A 388 4.91 -28.61 2.40
CA THR A 388 4.88 -29.88 1.65
C THR A 388 3.65 -29.97 0.75
N THR A 389 2.46 -29.75 1.32
CA THR A 389 1.19 -29.75 0.56
C THR A 389 0.89 -28.41 -0.10
N LYS A 390 1.55 -27.32 0.34
CA LYS A 390 1.27 -25.93 -0.04
C LYS A 390 -0.16 -25.50 0.30
N ILE A 391 -0.58 -25.81 1.53
CA ILE A 391 -1.91 -25.52 2.08
C ILE A 391 -1.76 -24.81 3.44
N PRO A 392 -2.55 -23.76 3.72
CA PRO A 392 -2.66 -23.16 5.05
C PRO A 392 -3.12 -24.16 6.12
N ASN A 393 -2.46 -24.13 7.27
CA ASN A 393 -2.88 -24.87 8.47
C ASN A 393 -4.17 -24.26 9.04
N ASP A 394 -4.80 -24.95 9.99
CA ASP A 394 -6.11 -24.54 10.52
C ASP A 394 -6.06 -23.27 11.40
N ASP A 395 -4.87 -22.81 11.76
CA ASP A 395 -4.63 -21.51 12.41
C ASP A 395 -4.89 -20.31 11.47
N VAL A 396 -5.08 -20.55 10.17
CA VAL A 396 -5.62 -19.55 9.24
C VAL A 396 -7.09 -19.23 9.50
N ILE A 397 -7.85 -20.17 10.10
CA ILE A 397 -9.29 -20.03 10.29
C ILE A 397 -9.55 -19.03 11.41
N ALA A 398 -10.29 -17.97 11.09
CA ALA A 398 -10.61 -16.91 12.03
C ALA A 398 -12.05 -16.42 11.84
N SER A 399 -12.64 -15.93 12.91
CA SER A 399 -13.85 -15.12 12.85
C SER A 399 -13.74 -13.97 13.84
N TYR A 400 -14.32 -12.84 13.48
CA TYR A 400 -14.39 -11.66 14.34
C TYR A 400 -15.75 -11.01 14.24
N ILE A 401 -16.25 -10.59 15.39
CA ILE A 401 -17.41 -9.70 15.58
C ILE A 401 -17.00 -8.81 16.76
N PRO A 402 -17.09 -7.47 16.67
CA PRO A 402 -16.82 -6.58 17.80
C PRO A 402 -17.68 -6.96 19.01
N PHE A 403 -17.13 -6.78 20.21
CA PHE A 403 -17.96 -6.85 21.40
C PHE A 403 -18.79 -5.58 21.56
N VAL A 404 -20.08 -5.72 21.86
CA VAL A 404 -20.96 -4.59 22.13
C VAL A 404 -21.07 -4.42 23.64
N LEU A 405 -20.42 -3.37 24.17
CA LEU A 405 -20.44 -3.03 25.58
C LEU A 405 -21.89 -2.78 26.07
N ARG A 406 -22.18 -3.27 27.26
CA ARG A 406 -23.46 -3.10 27.95
C ARG A 406 -23.52 -1.74 28.63
N ASP A 407 -24.74 -1.26 28.88
CA ASP A 407 -24.95 -0.21 29.87
C ASP A 407 -24.57 -0.74 31.26
N ARG A 408 -23.49 -0.17 31.81
CA ARG A 408 -22.87 -0.52 33.09
C ARG A 408 -22.92 0.66 34.06
N SER A 409 -23.74 1.69 33.79
CA SER A 409 -23.77 2.94 34.56
C SER A 409 -24.16 2.78 36.03
N ASN A 410 -24.80 1.65 36.39
CA ASN A 410 -25.17 1.31 37.76
C ASN A 410 -24.15 0.41 38.47
N TRP A 411 -23.15 -0.13 37.76
CA TRP A 411 -22.12 -0.98 38.34
C TRP A 411 -21.11 -0.14 39.11
N THR A 412 -20.43 -0.75 40.08
CA THR A 412 -19.27 -0.16 40.75
C THR A 412 -18.06 -1.07 40.66
N ILE A 413 -16.87 -0.50 40.68
CA ILE A 413 -15.62 -1.22 40.47
C ILE A 413 -14.54 -0.74 41.45
N SER A 414 -13.75 -1.68 41.93
CA SER A 414 -12.71 -1.48 42.93
C SER A 414 -11.47 -2.32 42.60
N THR A 415 -10.30 -1.83 43.01
CA THR A 415 -9.00 -2.46 42.72
C THR A 415 -8.13 -2.50 43.97
N ASN A 416 -7.27 -3.50 44.12
CA ASN A 416 -6.32 -3.57 45.25
C ASN A 416 -5.18 -2.54 45.17
N THR A 417 -5.07 -1.82 44.04
CA THR A 417 -4.09 -0.76 43.80
C THR A 417 -4.81 0.54 43.38
N THR A 418 -4.13 1.68 43.43
CA THR A 418 -4.65 2.97 42.94
C THR A 418 -3.62 3.58 41.99
N SER A 419 -4.06 4.12 40.86
CA SER A 419 -3.15 4.75 39.90
C SER A 419 -2.53 6.03 40.46
N PRO A 420 -1.24 6.31 40.23
CA PRO A 420 -0.64 7.60 40.57
C PRO A 420 -1.12 8.74 39.64
N ASN A 421 -1.85 8.43 38.57
CA ASN A 421 -2.53 9.41 37.72
C ASN A 421 -4.03 9.49 38.09
N PRO A 422 -4.56 10.66 38.51
CA PRO A 422 -5.97 10.81 38.87
C PRO A 422 -6.94 10.59 37.70
N ASP A 423 -6.48 10.68 36.45
CA ASP A 423 -7.28 10.46 35.25
C ASP A 423 -7.41 8.95 34.89
N ARG A 424 -6.75 8.05 35.62
CA ARG A 424 -6.68 6.60 35.34
C ARG A 424 -7.23 5.75 36.49
N VAL A 425 -8.33 6.22 37.07
CA VAL A 425 -9.05 5.56 38.18
C VAL A 425 -9.84 4.33 37.70
N ALA A 426 -10.15 3.42 38.62
CA ALA A 426 -10.76 2.12 38.27
C ALA A 426 -12.08 2.21 37.48
N THR A 427 -12.85 3.29 37.66
CA THR A 427 -14.12 3.53 36.95
C THR A 427 -13.98 3.73 35.45
N THR A 428 -12.77 4.01 34.93
CA THR A 428 -12.53 4.08 33.48
C THR A 428 -12.80 2.75 32.79
N MET A 429 -12.54 1.61 33.45
CA MET A 429 -12.84 0.26 32.94
C MET A 429 -14.34 -0.06 32.74
N LEU A 430 -15.23 0.92 32.95
CA LEU A 430 -16.68 0.83 32.76
C LEU A 430 -17.26 2.05 32.01
N ASP A 431 -16.45 3.03 31.58
CA ASP A 431 -16.97 4.33 31.09
C ASP A 431 -17.44 4.32 29.62
N SER A 432 -17.19 3.23 28.90
CA SER A 432 -17.55 3.00 27.48
C SER A 432 -16.75 3.85 26.48
N ASP A 433 -15.61 4.40 26.89
CA ASP A 433 -14.60 5.01 26.02
C ASP A 433 -13.37 4.09 25.89
N LEU A 434 -13.26 3.39 24.76
CA LEU A 434 -12.14 2.49 24.46
C LEU A 434 -10.76 3.17 24.51
N SER A 435 -10.68 4.50 24.48
CA SER A 435 -9.43 5.27 24.62
C SER A 435 -9.07 5.64 26.06
N SER A 436 -10.03 5.53 26.99
CA SER A 436 -9.79 5.61 28.43
C SER A 436 -9.07 4.35 28.93
N TYR A 437 -8.39 4.42 30.08
CA TYR A 437 -7.86 3.23 30.75
C TYR A 437 -7.50 3.45 32.21
N TRP A 438 -7.70 2.39 32.99
CA TRP A 438 -7.11 2.24 34.31
C TRP A 438 -5.66 1.76 34.16
N HIS A 439 -4.83 2.16 35.12
CA HIS A 439 -3.46 1.69 35.26
C HIS A 439 -3.23 1.40 36.75
N SER A 440 -2.62 0.26 37.07
CA SER A 440 -2.23 -0.06 38.44
C SER A 440 -1.35 1.03 39.07
N ASP A 441 -1.11 0.93 40.38
CA ASP A 441 0.02 1.64 40.99
C ASP A 441 1.34 1.33 40.25
N TYR A 442 2.33 2.23 40.34
CA TYR A 442 3.56 2.18 39.56
C TYR A 442 4.80 2.54 40.42
N PRO A 443 5.84 1.69 40.46
CA PRO A 443 5.92 0.34 39.87
C PRO A 443 5.21 -0.71 40.72
N TYR A 444 4.47 -1.62 40.08
CA TYR A 444 3.84 -2.75 40.76
C TYR A 444 4.73 -4.01 40.81
N SER A 445 4.59 -4.79 41.88
CA SER A 445 5.24 -6.08 42.11
C SER A 445 4.19 -7.08 42.60
N ILE A 446 3.93 -8.11 41.80
CA ILE A 446 3.00 -9.20 42.14
C ILE A 446 3.58 -10.05 43.28
N ALA A 447 4.91 -10.15 43.36
CA ALA A 447 5.61 -10.84 44.45
C ALA A 447 5.40 -10.19 45.82
N ASP A 448 5.36 -8.86 45.90
CA ASP A 448 5.22 -8.12 47.16
C ASP A 448 3.76 -7.78 47.51
N SER A 449 2.93 -7.51 46.51
CA SER A 449 1.54 -7.03 46.69
C SER A 449 0.45 -8.06 46.37
N GLY A 450 0.83 -9.23 45.83
CA GLY A 450 -0.09 -10.24 45.32
C GLY A 450 -0.57 -9.94 43.89
N PRO A 451 -1.43 -10.80 43.31
CA PRO A 451 -2.03 -10.55 42.00
C PRO A 451 -2.78 -9.22 41.98
N HIS A 452 -2.95 -8.62 40.80
CA HIS A 452 -3.91 -7.53 40.66
C HIS A 452 -5.31 -8.09 40.91
N GLU A 453 -6.05 -7.49 41.84
CA GLU A 453 -7.45 -7.80 42.09
C GLU A 453 -8.32 -6.65 41.56
N ILE A 454 -9.30 -7.00 40.75
CA ILE A 454 -10.36 -6.11 40.27
C ILE A 454 -11.68 -6.75 40.69
N THR A 455 -12.48 -6.05 41.50
CA THR A 455 -13.79 -6.51 41.96
C THR A 455 -14.88 -5.54 41.50
N ILE A 456 -15.86 -6.06 40.78
CA ILE A 456 -17.04 -5.38 40.23
C ILE A 456 -18.28 -5.82 41.01
N ASP A 457 -19.10 -4.86 41.43
CA ASP A 457 -20.48 -5.05 41.87
C ASP A 457 -21.41 -4.66 40.71
N MET A 458 -22.19 -5.60 40.19
CA MET A 458 -23.11 -5.38 39.08
C MET A 458 -24.47 -4.82 39.51
N ALA A 459 -24.59 -4.42 40.79
CA ALA A 459 -25.78 -3.91 41.50
C ALA A 459 -26.94 -4.91 41.67
N ASP A 460 -27.15 -5.80 40.70
CA ASP A 460 -28.11 -6.91 40.73
C ASP A 460 -27.42 -8.22 40.33
N SER A 461 -28.04 -9.36 40.64
CA SER A 461 -27.53 -10.67 40.20
C SER A 461 -27.78 -10.88 38.70
N MET A 462 -26.72 -10.98 37.90
CA MET A 462 -26.76 -11.12 36.45
C MET A 462 -26.31 -12.52 36.01
N THR A 463 -26.92 -13.06 34.95
CA THR A 463 -26.50 -14.31 34.32
C THR A 463 -25.56 -14.02 33.15
N PHE A 464 -24.41 -14.70 33.10
CA PHE A 464 -23.41 -14.54 32.05
C PHE A 464 -22.65 -15.83 31.74
N SER A 465 -22.18 -15.95 30.49
CA SER A 465 -21.43 -17.08 29.94
C SER A 465 -19.91 -16.84 29.89
N GLY A 466 -19.46 -15.61 30.12
CA GLY A 466 -18.05 -15.22 29.98
C GLY A 466 -17.74 -13.81 30.49
N VAL A 467 -16.48 -13.41 30.38
CA VAL A 467 -15.96 -12.07 30.69
C VAL A 467 -15.22 -11.50 29.49
N TYR A 468 -15.48 -10.24 29.19
CA TYR A 468 -14.80 -9.44 28.18
C TYR A 468 -13.73 -8.55 28.84
N LEU A 469 -12.53 -8.51 28.27
CA LEU A 469 -11.45 -7.59 28.65
C LEU A 469 -10.92 -6.87 27.40
N PHE A 470 -10.74 -5.55 27.48
CA PHE A 470 -10.07 -4.73 26.46
C PHE A 470 -8.84 -4.03 27.06
N SER A 471 -7.73 -4.00 26.31
CA SER A 471 -6.47 -3.40 26.73
C SER A 471 -5.66 -2.91 25.52
N ASP A 472 -5.98 -1.73 25.00
CA ASP A 472 -5.32 -1.16 23.80
C ASP A 472 -4.41 0.03 24.08
N ARG A 473 -3.46 -0.16 25.00
CA ARG A 473 -2.24 0.66 25.00
C ARG A 473 -1.24 0.09 24.00
N ALA A 474 -0.48 0.95 23.33
CA ALA A 474 0.50 0.55 22.31
C ALA A 474 1.58 -0.41 22.84
N GLY A 475 1.74 -1.56 22.17
CA GLY A 475 2.61 -2.66 22.58
C GLY A 475 1.93 -3.62 23.58
N THR A 476 2.54 -4.77 23.83
CA THR A 476 1.94 -5.81 24.70
C THR A 476 2.32 -5.69 26.18
N ASN A 477 3.13 -4.68 26.57
CA ASN A 477 3.47 -4.42 27.97
C ASN A 477 2.22 -4.19 28.83
N TYR A 478 2.20 -4.78 30.02
CA TYR A 478 1.19 -4.62 31.07
C TYR A 478 -0.23 -5.13 30.72
N ARG A 479 -0.37 -5.94 29.66
CA ARG A 479 -1.62 -6.63 29.31
C ARG A 479 -1.82 -7.91 30.15
N PRO A 480 -3.06 -8.34 30.47
CA PRO A 480 -3.30 -9.56 31.25
C PRO A 480 -2.69 -10.81 30.60
N LYS A 481 -2.14 -11.72 31.42
CA LYS A 481 -1.59 -13.01 30.96
C LYS A 481 -2.23 -14.20 31.66
N ASN A 482 -1.97 -14.43 32.95
CA ASN A 482 -2.72 -15.42 33.73
C ASN A 482 -3.91 -14.70 34.37
N VAL A 483 -5.12 -15.23 34.16
CA VAL A 483 -6.39 -14.65 34.58
C VAL A 483 -7.21 -15.71 35.31
N VAL A 484 -7.63 -15.39 36.54
CA VAL A 484 -8.59 -16.17 37.32
C VAL A 484 -9.88 -15.36 37.46
N ILE A 485 -11.01 -15.94 37.11
CA ILE A 485 -12.34 -15.34 37.27
C ILE A 485 -13.01 -15.99 38.47
N GLN A 486 -13.52 -15.17 39.39
CA GLN A 486 -14.27 -15.58 40.57
C GLN A 486 -15.60 -14.82 40.66
N THR A 487 -16.58 -15.42 41.33
CA THR A 487 -17.92 -14.85 41.47
C THR A 487 -18.45 -14.95 42.90
N SER A 488 -19.30 -14.01 43.31
CA SER A 488 -19.94 -13.97 44.63
C SER A 488 -21.37 -13.37 44.56
N ASN A 489 -22.20 -13.74 45.53
CA ASN A 489 -23.53 -13.15 45.78
C ASN A 489 -23.62 -12.43 47.14
N ASP A 490 -22.48 -12.21 47.83
CA ASP A 490 -22.39 -11.55 49.15
C ASP A 490 -21.26 -10.51 49.25
N GLY A 491 -20.46 -10.32 48.19
CA GLY A 491 -19.30 -9.42 48.15
C GLY A 491 -18.09 -9.86 48.99
N ILE A 492 -18.14 -11.06 49.59
CA ILE A 492 -17.17 -11.53 50.60
C ILE A 492 -16.63 -12.93 50.23
N SER A 493 -17.53 -13.86 49.93
CA SER A 493 -17.27 -15.28 49.69
C SER A 493 -17.17 -15.56 48.19
N PHE A 494 -15.97 -15.43 47.62
CA PHE A 494 -15.74 -15.64 46.19
C PHE A 494 -15.39 -17.10 45.85
N THR A 495 -15.99 -17.61 44.76
CA THR A 495 -15.71 -18.94 44.19
C THR A 495 -15.08 -18.79 42.81
N THR A 496 -13.95 -19.46 42.54
CA THR A 496 -13.36 -19.50 41.19
C THR A 496 -14.26 -20.25 40.20
N VAL A 497 -14.53 -19.64 39.06
CA VAL A 497 -15.35 -20.19 37.95
C VAL A 497 -14.56 -20.39 36.65
N LYS A 498 -13.37 -19.78 36.54
CA LYS A 498 -12.42 -20.02 35.45
C LYS A 498 -10.99 -19.69 35.90
N GLU A 499 -10.01 -20.42 35.41
CA GLU A 499 -8.61 -20.00 35.36
C GLU A 499 -8.07 -20.31 33.96
N MET A 500 -7.30 -19.38 33.37
CA MET A 500 -6.61 -19.61 32.10
C MET A 500 -5.38 -18.71 31.95
N SER A 501 -4.54 -19.02 30.96
CA SER A 501 -3.54 -18.08 30.44
C SER A 501 -3.97 -17.62 29.04
N LEU A 502 -4.10 -16.30 28.86
CA LEU A 502 -4.23 -15.67 27.56
C LEU A 502 -2.88 -15.78 26.82
N SER A 503 -2.95 -15.95 25.50
CA SER A 503 -1.77 -15.93 24.62
C SER A 503 -1.49 -14.52 24.07
N ASN A 504 -0.27 -14.32 23.58
CA ASN A 504 0.19 -13.21 22.72
C ASN A 504 -0.08 -11.75 23.16
N GLY A 505 -0.64 -11.50 24.35
CA GLY A 505 -0.98 -10.15 24.82
C GLY A 505 -2.07 -9.49 23.97
N LEU A 506 -3.16 -10.22 23.70
CA LEU A 506 -4.30 -9.75 22.90
C LEU A 506 -4.81 -8.37 23.36
N THR A 507 -5.22 -7.52 22.41
CA THR A 507 -5.94 -6.26 22.68
C THR A 507 -7.35 -6.54 23.22
N GLU A 508 -8.00 -7.58 22.71
CA GLU A 508 -9.37 -7.97 23.03
C GLU A 508 -9.40 -9.44 23.48
N ALA A 509 -9.97 -9.74 24.64
CA ALA A 509 -10.07 -11.10 25.16
C ALA A 509 -11.51 -11.45 25.58
N LYS A 510 -12.06 -12.51 24.97
CA LYS A 510 -13.39 -13.06 25.27
C LYS A 510 -13.21 -14.37 26.04
N ILE A 511 -13.30 -14.30 27.36
CA ILE A 511 -13.07 -15.44 28.25
C ILE A 511 -14.38 -16.14 28.54
N ASN A 512 -14.67 -17.21 27.81
CA ASN A 512 -15.84 -18.04 28.05
C ASN A 512 -15.64 -18.91 29.30
N LEU A 513 -16.63 -18.93 30.19
CA LEU A 513 -16.71 -19.85 31.34
C LEU A 513 -17.00 -21.27 30.85
N ASP A 514 -16.79 -22.27 31.72
CA ASP A 514 -17.12 -23.66 31.39
C ASP A 514 -18.64 -23.94 31.47
N ASN A 515 -19.37 -23.12 32.23
CA ASN A 515 -20.82 -23.08 32.34
C ASN A 515 -21.26 -21.64 32.62
N SER A 516 -22.45 -21.23 32.20
CA SER A 516 -23.04 -19.95 32.59
C SER A 516 -23.26 -19.87 34.11
N VAL A 517 -23.11 -18.68 34.67
CA VAL A 517 -23.25 -18.42 36.12
C VAL A 517 -24.18 -17.23 36.38
N SER A 518 -24.87 -17.24 37.52
CA SER A 518 -25.66 -16.10 38.01
C SER A 518 -25.02 -15.53 39.28
N SER A 519 -24.58 -14.28 39.22
CA SER A 519 -23.89 -13.61 40.34
C SER A 519 -24.07 -12.10 40.30
N GLN A 520 -23.98 -11.45 41.47
CA GLN A 520 -23.92 -9.98 41.56
C GLN A 520 -22.47 -9.47 41.50
N TYR A 521 -21.53 -10.19 42.10
CA TYR A 521 -20.13 -9.79 42.17
C TYR A 521 -19.27 -10.61 41.23
N LEU A 522 -18.46 -9.91 40.44
CA LEU A 522 -17.42 -10.46 39.58
C LEU A 522 -16.06 -10.00 40.12
N ARG A 523 -15.13 -10.94 40.32
CA ARG A 523 -13.74 -10.65 40.65
C ARG A 523 -12.81 -11.26 39.62
N ILE A 524 -11.83 -10.48 39.19
CA ILE A 524 -10.78 -10.89 38.26
C ILE A 524 -9.46 -10.75 39.01
N LEU A 525 -8.70 -11.85 39.09
CA LEU A 525 -7.33 -11.86 39.61
C LEU A 525 -6.36 -12.07 38.45
N ILE A 526 -5.34 -11.20 38.35
CA ILE A 526 -4.31 -11.29 37.31
C ILE A 526 -2.96 -11.51 37.98
N SER A 527 -2.47 -12.74 37.89
CA SER A 527 -1.24 -13.21 38.56
C SER A 527 0.01 -13.15 37.69
N GLN A 528 -0.15 -12.88 36.39
CA GLN A 528 0.93 -12.55 35.47
C GLN A 528 0.41 -11.54 34.43
N VAL A 529 1.31 -10.67 33.98
CA VAL A 529 1.10 -9.75 32.85
C VAL A 529 2.13 -10.00 31.75
N TYR A 530 1.91 -9.43 30.57
CA TYR A 530 2.87 -9.45 29.47
C TYR A 530 3.94 -8.35 29.66
N ILE A 531 5.22 -8.75 29.59
CA ILE A 531 6.37 -7.85 29.76
C ILE A 531 7.46 -8.21 28.72
N PRO A 532 7.31 -7.83 27.43
CA PRO A 532 8.40 -7.91 26.46
C PRO A 532 9.63 -7.05 26.80
N SER A 533 9.51 -6.04 27.67
CA SER A 533 10.67 -5.26 28.16
C SER A 533 10.44 -4.66 29.54
N GLY A 534 11.50 -4.62 30.36
CA GLY A 534 11.44 -4.18 31.77
C GLY A 534 11.26 -5.34 32.75
N THR A 535 10.95 -5.01 34.00
CA THR A 535 10.75 -5.97 35.12
C THR A 535 9.56 -5.59 36.02
N GLU A 536 8.74 -4.64 35.60
CA GLU A 536 7.63 -4.11 36.39
C GLU A 536 6.35 -4.85 36.04
N GLU A 537 5.59 -5.28 37.04
CA GLU A 537 4.42 -6.14 36.84
C GLU A 537 3.11 -5.33 36.83
N ASN A 538 3.14 -4.11 36.27
CA ASN A 538 1.97 -3.22 36.20
C ASN A 538 0.85 -3.84 35.34
N LEU A 539 -0.39 -3.41 35.53
CA LEU A 539 -1.55 -3.83 34.74
C LEU A 539 -2.28 -2.62 34.15
N ILE A 540 -2.77 -2.79 32.92
CA ILE A 540 -3.57 -1.81 32.18
C ILE A 540 -4.79 -2.49 31.58
N LEU A 541 -5.96 -1.87 31.76
CA LEU A 541 -7.22 -2.28 31.14
C LEU A 541 -8.02 -1.04 30.77
N ASN A 542 -8.61 -1.08 29.58
CA ASN A 542 -9.46 -0.05 29.02
C ASN A 542 -10.94 -0.33 29.34
N GLU A 543 -11.40 -1.58 29.21
CA GLU A 543 -12.79 -1.98 29.48
C GLU A 543 -12.91 -3.39 30.08
N ILE A 544 -13.94 -3.60 30.90
CA ILE A 544 -14.37 -4.91 31.42
C ILE A 544 -15.89 -5.05 31.31
N ASP A 545 -16.38 -6.17 30.77
CA ASP A 545 -17.82 -6.49 30.69
C ASP A 545 -18.08 -8.00 30.86
N ILE A 546 -19.34 -8.40 30.91
CA ILE A 546 -19.79 -9.80 30.93
C ILE A 546 -20.36 -10.22 29.58
N ILE A 547 -19.99 -11.41 29.13
CA ILE A 547 -20.51 -12.02 27.90
C ILE A 547 -21.87 -12.66 28.23
N SER A 548 -22.92 -12.25 27.53
CA SER A 548 -24.28 -12.79 27.67
C SER A 548 -24.39 -14.26 27.22
N GLU A 549 -25.53 -14.90 27.50
CA GLU A 549 -26.01 -16.03 26.68
C GLU A 549 -26.59 -15.54 25.34
#